data_AF-A0A2K6A9I0-F1
#
_entry.id   AF-A0A2K6A9I0-F1
#
_cell.length_a   1.000
_cell.length_b   1.000
_cell.length_c   1.000
_cell.angle_alpha   90.00
_cell.angle_beta   90.00
_cell.angle_gamma   90.00
#
_symmetry.space_group_name_H-M   'P 1'
#
loop_
_entity.id
_entity.type
_entity.pdbx_description
1 polymer ?
#
loop_
_entity_poly.entity_id
_entity_poly.type
_entity_poly.pdbx_seq_one_letter_code
_entity_poly.pdbx_strand_id
1 'polypeptide(L)'
;DLPGSCVFPTHQELHKDTSHLYNFNWDHCGKMEPACKCHFIQDTCLYECSPNLGPWICWRKERILNVPLCKEDCERWWEDCRTSYTCKSNWHKGWNWTSGINECPARALCRTFESYFPTPAALCEGLWSHSFKVSNYSGGSGRCIQMWFDSAQGNANEEVAKFYAATMNAGAPSHGIIGS
;
A
#
# COMPACT_ATOMS: atom_id res chain seq x y z
N ASP A 1 0.44 11.24 -24.20
CA ASP A 1 0.15 11.69 -22.83
C ASP A 1 -1.15 11.06 -22.33
N LEU A 2 -1.03 10.00 -21.53
CA LEU A 2 -2.14 9.44 -20.77
C LEU A 2 -2.02 9.96 -19.32
N PRO A 3 -3.11 10.45 -18.70
CA PRO A 3 -3.09 10.87 -17.30
C PRO A 3 -2.88 9.61 -16.44
N GLY A 4 -1.77 9.53 -15.71
CA GLY A 4 -1.39 8.36 -14.91
C GLY A 4 -0.02 7.74 -15.21
N SER A 5 0.82 8.37 -16.04
CA SER A 5 2.18 7.88 -16.30
C SER A 5 3.10 8.16 -15.11
N CYS A 6 3.53 7.10 -14.43
CA CYS A 6 4.57 7.16 -13.41
C CYS A 6 5.93 7.46 -14.06
N VAL A 7 6.46 8.69 -13.93
CA VAL A 7 7.85 9.00 -14.32
C VAL A 7 8.44 10.10 -13.43
N PHE A 8 9.35 9.76 -12.51
CA PHE A 8 10.41 10.65 -11.97
C PHE A 8 11.70 9.85 -11.70
N PRO A 9 12.92 10.42 -11.68
CA PRO A 9 14.16 9.69 -11.96
C PRO A 9 14.58 8.61 -10.94
N THR A 10 14.15 8.69 -9.68
CA THR A 10 14.30 7.60 -8.68
C THR A 10 13.37 6.42 -8.95
N HIS A 11 12.40 6.54 -9.87
CA HIS A 11 11.40 5.51 -10.21
C HIS A 11 11.83 4.47 -11.25
N GLN A 12 12.90 4.66 -12.02
CA GLN A 12 13.19 3.70 -13.12
C GLN A 12 13.36 2.27 -12.61
N GLU A 13 13.80 2.08 -11.37
CA GLU A 13 13.93 0.77 -10.74
C GLU A 13 12.62 0.20 -10.20
N LEU A 14 11.67 1.06 -9.79
CA LEU A 14 10.32 0.67 -9.36
C LEU A 14 9.46 0.17 -10.53
N HIS A 15 9.79 0.59 -11.76
CA HIS A 15 9.11 0.18 -12.98
C HIS A 15 9.70 -1.07 -13.65
N LYS A 16 10.79 -1.63 -13.12
CA LYS A 16 11.39 -2.88 -13.63
C LYS A 16 10.64 -4.10 -13.08
N ASP A 17 10.66 -5.20 -13.84
CA ASP A 17 9.88 -6.41 -13.52
C ASP A 17 10.22 -7.02 -12.14
N THR A 18 11.46 -6.85 -11.70
CA THR A 18 11.89 -6.95 -10.31
C THR A 18 12.11 -5.54 -9.78
N SER A 19 11.32 -5.11 -8.79
CA SER A 19 11.65 -3.88 -8.05
C SER A 19 12.98 -4.13 -7.35
N HIS A 20 14.07 -3.53 -7.87
CA HIS A 20 15.42 -3.69 -7.31
C HIS A 20 15.51 -3.24 -5.86
N LEU A 21 14.54 -2.44 -5.40
CA LEU A 21 14.48 -1.96 -4.03
C LEU A 21 14.40 -3.12 -3.01
N TYR A 22 13.74 -4.22 -3.40
CA TYR A 22 13.52 -5.39 -2.53
C TYR A 22 13.77 -6.75 -3.19
N ASN A 23 14.25 -6.77 -4.44
CA ASN A 23 14.29 -7.98 -5.28
C ASN A 23 12.94 -8.72 -5.29
N PHE A 24 11.84 -7.96 -5.24
CA PHE A 24 10.50 -8.52 -5.16
C PHE A 24 9.98 -8.88 -6.56
N ASN A 25 9.63 -10.14 -6.74
CA ASN A 25 9.01 -10.74 -7.91
C ASN A 25 7.48 -10.68 -7.79
N TRP A 26 6.88 -9.81 -8.60
CA TRP A 26 5.43 -9.71 -8.75
C TRP A 26 4.83 -10.94 -9.46
N ASP A 27 5.63 -11.63 -10.29
CA ASP A 27 5.22 -12.74 -11.16
C ASP A 27 5.46 -14.14 -10.50
N HIS A 28 5.43 -14.22 -9.17
CA HIS A 28 5.73 -15.44 -8.39
C HIS A 28 4.75 -16.61 -8.63
N CYS A 29 3.61 -16.35 -9.26
CA CYS A 29 2.62 -17.36 -9.68
C CYS A 29 2.33 -17.32 -11.19
N GLY A 30 3.29 -16.85 -11.98
CA GLY A 30 3.11 -16.55 -13.40
C GLY A 30 2.94 -15.06 -13.63
N LYS A 31 2.82 -14.66 -14.89
CA LYS A 31 2.75 -13.25 -15.29
C LYS A 31 1.52 -12.57 -14.68
N MET A 32 1.76 -11.53 -13.88
CA MET A 32 0.73 -10.67 -13.31
C MET A 32 0.11 -9.79 -14.40
N GLU A 33 -1.20 -9.55 -14.30
CA GLU A 33 -1.88 -8.64 -15.22
C GLU A 33 -1.29 -7.22 -15.10
N PRO A 34 -1.03 -6.50 -16.21
CA PRO A 34 -0.43 -5.18 -16.16
C PRO A 34 -1.20 -4.18 -15.29
N ALA A 35 -2.53 -4.21 -15.33
CA ALA A 35 -3.37 -3.35 -14.50
C ALA A 35 -3.18 -3.63 -12.99
N CYS A 36 -3.10 -4.90 -12.61
CA CYS A 36 -2.78 -5.30 -11.24
C CYS A 36 -1.38 -4.83 -10.81
N LYS A 37 -0.38 -5.04 -11.68
CA LYS A 37 1.02 -4.64 -11.42
C LYS A 37 1.16 -3.13 -11.21
N CYS A 38 0.40 -2.31 -11.95
CA CYS A 38 0.38 -0.86 -11.78
C CYS A 38 0.00 -0.44 -10.35
N HIS A 39 -0.93 -1.13 -9.69
CA HIS A 39 -1.30 -0.81 -8.30
C HIS A 39 -0.17 -1.12 -7.31
N PHE A 40 0.56 -2.22 -7.49
CA PHE A 40 1.72 -2.55 -6.65
C PHE A 40 2.88 -1.55 -6.83
N ILE A 41 3.07 -1.06 -8.05
CA ILE A 41 4.02 0.02 -8.33
C ILE A 41 3.57 1.29 -7.59
N GLN A 42 2.30 1.66 -7.71
CA GLN A 42 1.77 2.88 -7.07
C GLN A 42 1.79 2.79 -5.54
N ASP A 43 1.51 1.61 -4.97
CA ASP A 43 1.68 1.30 -3.54
C ASP A 43 3.13 1.53 -3.09
N THR A 44 4.09 1.01 -3.85
CA THR A 44 5.51 1.22 -3.55
C THR A 44 5.86 2.71 -3.62
N CYS A 45 5.34 3.44 -4.61
CA CYS A 45 5.58 4.89 -4.72
C CYS A 45 4.98 5.66 -3.53
N LEU A 46 3.77 5.30 -3.10
CA LEU A 46 3.16 5.89 -1.91
C LEU A 46 4.01 5.62 -0.67
N TYR A 47 4.44 4.37 -0.46
CA TYR A 47 5.22 3.97 0.71
C TYR A 47 6.61 4.64 0.76
N GLU A 48 7.31 4.70 -0.37
CA GLU A 48 8.69 5.20 -0.45
C GLU A 48 8.77 6.73 -0.56
N CYS A 49 7.80 7.36 -1.21
CA CYS A 49 7.92 8.78 -1.61
C CYS A 49 6.96 9.71 -0.88
N SER A 50 5.88 9.22 -0.26
CA SER A 50 4.87 10.10 0.32
C SER A 50 5.38 10.77 1.61
N PRO A 51 5.46 12.11 1.66
CA PRO A 51 5.79 12.82 2.89
C PRO A 51 4.59 12.87 3.86
N ASN A 52 3.43 12.37 3.45
CA ASN A 52 2.16 12.55 4.15
C ASN A 52 1.72 11.32 4.96
N LEU A 53 2.58 10.32 5.11
CA LEU A 53 2.28 9.11 5.90
C LEU A 53 2.67 9.23 7.38
N GLY A 54 3.29 10.34 7.78
CA GLY A 54 3.78 10.62 9.14
C GLY A 54 2.83 10.22 10.28
N PRO A 55 1.52 10.55 10.24
CA PRO A 55 0.58 10.21 11.32
C PRO A 55 0.46 8.70 11.62
N TRP A 56 0.83 7.84 10.67
CA TRP A 56 0.71 6.39 10.77
C TRP A 56 2.04 5.66 10.90
N ILE A 57 3.16 6.38 10.97
CA ILE A 57 4.48 5.76 11.19
C ILE A 57 4.55 5.22 12.61
N CYS A 58 4.68 3.90 12.73
CA CYS A 58 4.93 3.24 14.00
C CYS A 58 6.44 3.12 14.20
N TRP A 59 7.04 4.07 14.91
CA TRP A 59 8.50 4.09 15.18
C TRP A 59 9.04 2.79 15.79
N ARG A 60 8.25 2.11 16.63
CA ARG A 60 8.65 0.83 17.24
C ARG A 60 8.77 -0.33 16.24
N LYS A 61 8.14 -0.21 15.07
CA LYS A 61 8.12 -1.23 14.01
C LYS A 61 8.72 -0.72 12.70
N GLU A 62 9.22 0.51 12.68
CA GLU A 62 9.80 1.18 11.52
C GLU A 62 8.96 1.05 10.24
N ARG A 63 7.63 1.14 10.37
CA ARG A 63 6.70 1.00 9.25
C ARG A 63 5.39 1.74 9.48
N ILE A 64 4.63 1.92 8.41
CA ILE A 64 3.26 2.43 8.49
C ILE A 64 2.29 1.36 9.04
N LEU A 65 1.26 1.83 9.75
CA LEU A 65 0.18 0.99 10.26
C LEU A 65 -1.17 1.69 10.16
N ASN A 66 -2.18 0.95 9.67
CA ASN A 66 -3.56 1.40 9.58
C ASN A 66 -3.75 2.73 8.83
N VAL A 67 -2.96 2.97 7.78
CA VAL A 67 -3.15 4.12 6.89
C VAL A 67 -4.56 4.01 6.27
N PRO A 68 -5.41 5.05 6.37
CA PRO A 68 -6.81 5.01 5.95
C PRO A 68 -6.89 5.12 4.43
N LEU A 69 -6.70 4.02 3.72
CA LEU A 69 -6.76 3.99 2.25
C LEU A 69 -8.18 4.34 1.77
N CYS A 70 -8.31 5.22 0.77
CA CYS A 70 -9.60 5.56 0.20
C CYS A 70 -10.31 4.33 -0.39
N LYS A 71 -11.63 4.30 -0.23
CA LYS A 71 -12.47 3.16 -0.63
C LYS A 71 -12.24 2.77 -2.10
N GLU A 72 -12.30 3.73 -3.01
CA GLU A 72 -12.23 3.47 -4.45
C GLU A 72 -10.83 3.02 -4.90
N ASP A 73 -9.77 3.43 -4.20
CA ASP A 73 -8.41 2.96 -4.50
C ASP A 73 -8.24 1.49 -4.13
N CYS A 74 -8.78 1.09 -2.97
CA CYS A 74 -8.76 -0.31 -2.56
C CYS A 74 -9.65 -1.19 -3.47
N GLU A 75 -10.86 -0.73 -3.79
CA GLU A 75 -11.79 -1.47 -4.65
C GLU A 75 -11.22 -1.66 -6.06
N ARG A 76 -10.62 -0.62 -6.66
CA ARG A 76 -9.99 -0.73 -7.98
C ARG A 76 -8.76 -1.62 -7.98
N TRP A 77 -7.92 -1.54 -6.94
CA TRP A 77 -6.77 -2.44 -6.83
C TRP A 77 -7.23 -3.91 -6.80
N TRP A 78 -8.25 -4.22 -5.99
CA TRP A 78 -8.79 -5.57 -5.90
C TRP A 78 -9.41 -6.04 -7.23
N GLU A 79 -10.19 -5.18 -7.89
CA GLU A 79 -10.82 -5.45 -9.18
C GLU A 79 -9.78 -5.83 -10.24
N ASP A 80 -8.76 -4.98 -10.42
CA ASP A 80 -7.74 -5.14 -11.46
C ASP A 80 -6.82 -6.35 -11.20
N CYS A 81 -6.72 -6.78 -9.94
CA CYS A 81 -5.96 -7.97 -9.55
C CYS A 81 -6.78 -9.26 -9.53
N ARG A 82 -8.12 -9.22 -9.60
CA ARG A 82 -8.99 -10.38 -9.32
C ARG A 82 -8.57 -11.67 -10.04
N THR A 83 -8.19 -11.56 -11.32
CA THR A 83 -7.81 -12.68 -12.19
C THR A 83 -6.33 -13.00 -12.19
N SER A 84 -5.48 -12.16 -11.59
CA SER A 84 -4.07 -12.48 -11.36
C SER A 84 -3.94 -13.60 -10.32
N TYR A 85 -2.75 -14.17 -10.17
CA TYR A 85 -2.49 -15.30 -9.29
C TYR A 85 -1.52 -14.95 -8.16
N THR A 86 -1.73 -15.57 -7.00
CA THR A 86 -0.81 -15.57 -5.87
C THR A 86 -0.86 -16.90 -5.12
N CYS A 87 0.06 -17.10 -4.19
CA CYS A 87 0.13 -18.27 -3.33
C CYS A 87 0.04 -17.92 -1.83
N LYS A 88 -0.13 -16.64 -1.48
CA LYS A 88 -0.13 -16.14 -0.10
C LYS A 88 -1.05 -14.94 0.09
N SER A 89 -1.66 -14.85 1.27
CA SER A 89 -2.48 -13.71 1.71
C SER A 89 -1.72 -12.68 2.57
N ASN A 90 -0.44 -12.93 2.86
CA ASN A 90 0.43 -12.00 3.57
C ASN A 90 1.80 -12.00 2.90
N TRP A 91 2.13 -10.89 2.27
CA TRP A 91 3.33 -10.70 1.44
C TRP A 91 4.48 -10.06 2.20
N HIS A 92 4.24 -9.60 3.44
CA HIS A 92 5.30 -9.05 4.28
C HIS A 92 6.28 -10.14 4.77
N LYS A 93 5.83 -11.40 4.91
CA LYS A 93 6.67 -12.47 5.49
C LYS A 93 6.37 -13.86 4.96
N GLY A 94 7.34 -14.75 5.17
CA GLY A 94 7.21 -16.17 4.89
C GLY A 94 7.21 -16.50 3.41
N TRP A 95 8.03 -15.79 2.63
CA TRP A 95 8.46 -16.18 1.28
C TRP A 95 9.68 -17.10 1.36
N ASN A 96 9.90 -17.88 0.31
CA ASN A 96 11.19 -18.52 0.08
C ASN A 96 12.11 -17.54 -0.66
N TRP A 97 13.33 -17.32 -0.17
CA TRP A 97 14.31 -16.38 -0.76
C TRP A 97 15.60 -17.05 -1.20
N THR A 98 15.65 -18.39 -1.26
CA THR A 98 16.89 -19.14 -1.56
C THR A 98 17.50 -18.77 -2.91
N SER A 99 16.69 -18.36 -3.90
CA SER A 99 17.16 -17.92 -5.22
C SER A 99 17.53 -16.42 -5.30
N GLY A 100 17.37 -15.66 -4.21
CA GLY A 100 17.60 -14.21 -4.15
C GLY A 100 16.39 -13.35 -4.50
N ILE A 101 15.30 -13.95 -4.97
CA ILE A 101 13.97 -13.32 -5.17
C ILE A 101 12.93 -14.06 -4.32
N ASN A 102 11.76 -13.45 -4.09
CA ASN A 102 10.68 -14.13 -3.38
C ASN A 102 10.02 -15.19 -4.27
N GLU A 103 9.91 -16.40 -3.73
CA GLU A 103 9.24 -17.53 -4.31
C GLU A 103 8.18 -18.07 -3.35
N CYS A 104 7.15 -18.71 -3.92
CA CYS A 104 6.13 -19.38 -3.13
C CYS A 104 6.75 -20.42 -2.17
N PRO A 105 6.31 -20.46 -0.90
CA PRO A 105 6.73 -21.48 0.04
C PRO A 105 6.41 -22.88 -0.48
N ALA A 106 7.17 -23.87 -0.02
CA ALA A 106 6.93 -25.26 -0.37
C ALA A 106 5.45 -25.64 -0.09
N ARG A 107 4.81 -26.26 -1.08
CA ARG A 107 3.39 -26.71 -1.04
C ARG A 107 2.35 -25.59 -1.08
N ALA A 108 2.74 -24.31 -1.15
CA ALA A 108 1.79 -23.24 -1.42
C ALA A 108 1.30 -23.37 -2.88
N LEU A 109 -0.03 -23.30 -3.07
CA LEU A 109 -0.64 -23.46 -4.38
C LEU A 109 -0.94 -22.09 -4.98
N CYS A 110 -0.51 -21.86 -6.22
CA CYS A 110 -0.94 -20.69 -6.96
C CYS A 110 -2.43 -20.79 -7.27
N ARG A 111 -3.20 -19.78 -6.85
CA ARG A 111 -4.62 -19.61 -7.14
C ARG A 111 -4.90 -18.14 -7.45
N THR A 112 -6.11 -17.84 -7.88
CA THR A 112 -6.50 -16.46 -8.17
C THR A 112 -6.38 -15.58 -6.92
N PHE A 113 -6.11 -14.29 -7.11
CA PHE A 113 -6.09 -13.30 -6.04
C PHE A 113 -7.39 -13.34 -5.24
N GLU A 114 -8.54 -13.44 -5.91
CA GLU A 114 -9.85 -13.56 -5.26
C GLU A 114 -9.93 -14.73 -4.26
N SER A 115 -9.25 -15.85 -4.53
CA SER A 115 -9.26 -17.00 -3.61
C SER A 115 -8.48 -16.75 -2.31
N TYR A 116 -7.43 -15.93 -2.36
CA TYR A 116 -6.63 -15.54 -1.19
C TYR A 116 -7.15 -14.25 -0.53
N PHE A 117 -7.83 -13.42 -1.31
CA PHE A 117 -8.36 -12.12 -0.95
C PHE A 117 -9.82 -12.01 -1.42
N PRO A 118 -10.79 -12.57 -0.68
CA PRO A 118 -12.18 -12.66 -1.13
C PRO A 118 -12.92 -11.32 -1.20
N THR A 119 -12.34 -10.25 -0.62
CA THR A 119 -12.91 -8.90 -0.65
C THR A 119 -11.81 -7.86 -0.83
N PRO A 120 -12.15 -6.62 -1.25
CA PRO A 120 -11.18 -5.52 -1.30
C PRO A 120 -10.45 -5.30 0.03
N ALA A 121 -11.20 -5.29 1.14
CA ALA A 121 -10.61 -5.16 2.47
C ALA A 121 -9.64 -6.30 2.82
N ALA A 122 -9.93 -7.54 2.41
CA ALA A 122 -9.02 -8.65 2.63
C ALA A 122 -7.67 -8.44 1.92
N LEU A 123 -7.68 -7.87 0.70
CA LEU A 123 -6.47 -7.50 -0.02
C LEU A 123 -5.74 -6.34 0.70
N CYS A 124 -6.36 -5.16 0.76
CA CYS A 124 -5.68 -3.94 1.16
C CYS A 124 -5.18 -4.00 2.62
N GLU A 125 -5.92 -4.65 3.52
CA GLU A 125 -5.50 -4.77 4.92
C GLU A 125 -4.60 -5.99 5.17
N GLY A 126 -4.80 -7.09 4.44
CA GLY A 126 -4.11 -8.36 4.68
C GLY A 126 -2.72 -8.44 4.05
N LEU A 127 -2.61 -7.98 2.80
CA LEU A 127 -1.42 -8.13 1.94
C LEU A 127 -0.14 -7.70 2.65
N TRP A 128 -0.14 -6.49 3.21
CA TRP A 128 1.01 -5.89 3.91
C TRP A 128 0.86 -5.87 5.43
N SER A 129 0.20 -6.88 6.02
CA SER A 129 0.08 -7.00 7.48
C SER A 129 -0.44 -5.72 8.16
N HIS A 130 -1.57 -5.19 7.70
CA HIS A 130 -2.21 -3.97 8.21
C HIS A 130 -1.39 -2.68 8.05
N SER A 131 -0.56 -2.58 7.00
CA SER A 131 -0.05 -1.27 6.57
C SER A 131 -1.20 -0.31 6.24
N PHE A 132 -2.22 -0.80 5.53
CA PHE A 132 -3.47 -0.08 5.32
C PHE A 132 -4.61 -0.61 6.17
N LYS A 133 -5.57 0.27 6.39
CA LYS A 133 -6.92 -0.01 6.86
C LYS A 133 -7.88 0.68 5.89
N VAL A 134 -8.84 -0.03 5.32
CA VAL A 134 -9.72 0.59 4.31
C VAL A 134 -10.65 1.58 5.00
N SER A 135 -10.73 2.78 4.44
CA SER A 135 -11.63 3.83 4.90
C SER A 135 -12.99 3.71 4.22
N ASN A 136 -14.05 4.13 4.90
CA ASN A 136 -15.37 4.28 4.30
C ASN A 136 -15.52 5.58 3.50
N TYR A 137 -14.51 6.48 3.60
CA TYR A 137 -14.50 7.73 2.86
C TYR A 137 -14.00 7.54 1.43
N SER A 138 -14.59 8.32 0.53
CA SER A 138 -14.19 8.38 -0.87
C SER A 138 -13.04 9.36 -1.11
N GLY A 139 -12.36 9.19 -2.25
CA GLY A 139 -11.38 10.17 -2.75
C GLY A 139 -11.93 11.60 -2.76
N GLY A 140 -11.07 12.58 -2.45
CA GLY A 140 -11.43 14.00 -2.35
C GLY A 140 -12.14 14.42 -1.05
N SER A 141 -12.47 13.48 -0.16
CA SER A 141 -13.09 13.80 1.15
C SER A 141 -12.16 14.52 2.14
N GLY A 142 -10.84 14.47 1.91
CA GLY A 142 -9.85 14.90 2.89
C GLY A 142 -9.76 14.00 4.12
N ARG A 143 -10.32 12.77 4.08
CA ARG A 143 -10.40 11.84 5.21
C ARG A 143 -9.81 10.45 4.94
N CYS A 144 -9.20 10.25 3.78
CA CYS A 144 -8.52 9.01 3.43
C CYS A 144 -7.34 9.31 2.51
N ILE A 145 -6.30 8.47 2.58
CA ILE A 145 -5.12 8.56 1.74
C ILE A 145 -5.45 7.98 0.37
N GLN A 146 -5.12 8.75 -0.67
CA GLN A 146 -5.21 8.35 -2.06
C GLN A 146 -3.86 7.84 -2.56
N MET A 147 -3.88 6.68 -3.20
CA MET A 147 -2.76 6.17 -4.00
C MET A 147 -2.71 6.87 -5.36
N TRP A 148 -3.87 7.19 -5.92
CA TRP A 148 -4.00 7.80 -7.25
C TRP A 148 -4.55 9.23 -7.16
N PHE A 149 -3.79 10.20 -7.66
CA PHE A 149 -4.23 11.60 -7.79
C PHE A 149 -3.43 12.31 -8.90
N ASP A 150 -4.00 13.39 -9.43
CA ASP A 150 -3.34 14.25 -10.42
C ASP A 150 -2.44 15.25 -9.71
N SER A 151 -1.11 15.11 -9.87
CA SER A 151 -0.14 16.01 -9.26
C SER A 151 -0.28 17.46 -9.73
N ALA A 152 -0.86 17.71 -10.91
CA ALA A 152 -1.10 19.07 -11.40
C ALA A 152 -2.18 19.80 -10.58
N GLN A 153 -3.03 19.05 -9.86
CA GLN A 153 -4.08 19.58 -8.97
C GLN A 153 -3.63 19.65 -7.50
N GLY A 154 -2.34 19.39 -7.24
CA GLY A 154 -1.78 19.33 -5.89
C GLY A 154 -1.86 17.92 -5.28
N ASN A 155 -1.21 17.75 -4.13
CA ASN A 155 -1.19 16.47 -3.43
C ASN A 155 -2.41 16.31 -2.53
N ALA A 156 -3.33 15.43 -2.91
CA ALA A 156 -4.57 15.16 -2.18
C ALA A 156 -4.36 14.67 -0.72
N ASN A 157 -3.17 14.14 -0.40
CA ASN A 157 -2.87 13.57 0.91
C ASN A 157 -2.38 14.59 1.94
N GLU A 158 -2.06 15.82 1.52
CA GLU A 158 -1.55 16.85 2.44
C GLU A 158 -2.58 17.21 3.51
N GLU A 159 -3.82 17.49 3.09
CA GLU A 159 -4.91 17.84 4.00
C GLU A 159 -5.35 16.67 4.88
N VAL A 160 -5.28 15.45 4.34
CA VAL A 160 -5.56 14.22 5.10
C VAL A 160 -4.56 14.06 6.24
N ALA A 161 -3.27 14.22 5.95
CA ALA A 161 -2.21 14.11 6.96
C ALA A 161 -2.35 15.17 8.04
N LYS A 162 -2.62 16.43 7.67
CA LYS A 162 -2.88 17.52 8.64
C LYS A 162 -4.06 17.19 9.55
N PHE A 163 -5.17 16.72 8.98
CA PHE A 163 -6.36 16.34 9.73
C PHE A 163 -6.07 15.24 10.78
N TYR A 164 -5.39 14.17 10.37
CA TYR A 164 -5.07 13.06 11.28
C TYR A 164 -4.00 13.41 12.31
N ALA A 165 -2.99 14.20 11.94
CA ALA A 165 -2.00 14.70 12.91
C ALA A 165 -2.66 15.53 14.03
N ALA A 166 -3.62 16.40 13.67
CA ALA A 166 -4.32 17.22 14.65
C ALA A 166 -5.21 16.38 15.58
N THR A 167 -5.98 15.44 15.05
CA THR A 167 -6.88 14.58 15.83
C THR A 167 -6.14 13.62 16.76
N MET A 168 -5.02 13.05 16.32
CA MET A 168 -4.21 12.14 17.13
C MET A 168 -3.52 12.87 18.29
N ASN A 169 -3.09 14.12 18.09
CA ASN A 169 -2.53 14.96 19.14
C ASN A 169 -3.58 15.42 20.16
N ALA A 170 -4.82 15.70 19.72
CA ALA A 170 -5.92 16.07 20.61
C ALA A 170 -6.41 14.93 21.51
N GLY A 171 -6.11 13.68 21.15
CA GLY A 171 -6.44 12.48 21.94
C GLY A 171 -5.36 12.03 22.93
N ALA A 172 -4.19 12.68 22.96
CA ALA A 172 -3.14 12.37 23.91
C ALA A 172 -3.49 12.97 25.29
N PRO A 173 -3.49 12.20 26.40
CA PRO A 173 -3.65 12.79 27.72
C PRO A 173 -2.49 13.76 27.96
N SER A 174 -2.81 15.03 28.20
CA SER A 174 -1.85 15.99 28.73
C SER A 174 -1.20 15.39 29.98
N HIS A 175 0.10 15.12 29.95
CA HIS A 175 0.86 14.89 31.18
C HIS A 175 0.78 16.18 31.99
N GLY A 176 -0.18 16.20 32.92
CA GLY A 176 -0.34 17.28 33.88
C GLY A 176 0.92 17.34 34.73
N ILE A 177 1.62 18.46 34.64
CA ILE A 177 2.65 18.86 35.59
C ILE A 177 1.93 19.07 36.93
N ILE A 178 2.08 18.12 37.87
CA ILE A 178 1.71 18.38 39.27
C ILE A 178 2.92 19.06 39.90
N GLY A 179 2.83 20.39 39.99
CA GLY A 179 3.62 21.16 40.92
C GLY A 179 2.98 21.10 42.30
N SER A 180 3.76 20.73 43.31
CA SER A 180 3.63 21.11 44.73
C SER A 180 4.99 20.89 45.39
#